data_AF-B8YPJ5-F1
#
_entry.id   AF-B8YPJ5-F1
#
_cell.length_a   1.000
_cell.length_b   1.000
_cell.length_c   1.000
_cell.angle_alpha   90.00
_cell.angle_beta   90.00
_cell.angle_gamma   90.00
#
_symmetry.space_group_name_H-M   'P 1'
#
loop_
_entity.id
_entity.type
_entity.pdbx_description
1 polymer ?
#
loop_
_entity_poly.entity_id
_entity_poly.type
_entity_poly.pdbx_seq_one_letter_code
_entity_poly.pdbx_strand_id
1 'polypeptide(L)'
;TGSSDLWVPAMNVNCSESITSNSATCPTNGYDWEASTTFIRSPVFFETFYGDNTTSSGFFGQDTVWIGDVAVNDTIFAVANHTDSGGTMGIGLPQLEADYIFFNASTYPNFPQKLKMDGIIDRVIYSVLLDEKKSKSSLLFGAVDHEKYTGELLTLPVLSDPEVESNMAIELDSIVLDNGETNSTILSQKSSLFFDTGSTASSFSSEILNALSEQLGGKVAGDNYYVNGTLASESALLITFQNLTILSPIDFVTTEDGQYVLNYNNIDDVGASTDMILGHNFLRSA
;
A
#
# COMPACT_ATOMS: atom_id res chain seq x y z
N THR A 1 0.01 3.89 -0.72
CA THR A 1 0.98 4.61 -1.57
C THR A 1 1.03 4.01 -2.98
N GLY A 2 0.48 2.81 -3.20
CA GLY A 2 0.37 2.17 -4.51
C GLY A 2 -0.78 2.65 -5.41
N SER A 3 -1.40 3.80 -5.11
CA SER A 3 -2.45 4.43 -5.93
C SER A 3 -2.43 5.95 -5.77
N SER A 4 -3.12 6.67 -6.66
CA SER A 4 -3.01 8.13 -6.75
C SER A 4 -4.30 8.95 -6.72
N ASP A 5 -5.47 8.31 -6.78
CA ASP A 5 -6.74 9.03 -6.66
C ASP A 5 -7.19 9.14 -5.21
N LEU A 6 -7.65 10.33 -4.80
CA LEU A 6 -8.52 10.47 -3.65
C LEU A 6 -9.95 10.15 -4.08
N TRP A 7 -10.62 9.26 -3.37
CA TRP A 7 -12.05 9.03 -3.55
C TRP A 7 -12.73 8.64 -2.24
N VAL A 8 -14.03 8.93 -2.18
CA VAL A 8 -14.89 8.62 -1.03
C VAL A 8 -16.17 7.94 -1.50
N PRO A 9 -16.75 7.02 -0.71
CA PRO A 9 -18.07 6.48 -1.01
C PRO A 9 -19.13 7.58 -0.94
N ALA A 10 -20.12 7.55 -1.82
CA ALA A 10 -21.30 8.39 -1.73
C ALA A 10 -22.13 8.04 -0.48
N MET A 11 -22.91 8.98 0.07
CA MET A 11 -23.81 8.69 1.19
C MET A 11 -24.81 7.55 0.88
N ASN A 12 -25.25 7.45 -0.36
CA ASN A 12 -26.17 6.43 -0.87
C ASN A 12 -25.46 5.35 -1.72
N VAL A 13 -24.19 5.08 -1.40
CA VAL A 13 -23.37 4.08 -2.09
C VAL A 13 -24.04 2.71 -2.14
N ASN A 14 -23.99 2.10 -3.32
CA ASN A 14 -24.44 0.75 -3.56
C ASN A 14 -23.25 -0.19 -3.43
N CYS A 15 -23.19 -0.90 -2.30
CA CYS A 15 -22.23 -1.96 -2.10
C CYS A 15 -22.83 -3.30 -2.54
N SER A 16 -22.28 -3.92 -3.58
CA SER A 16 -22.62 -5.30 -3.93
C SER A 16 -21.63 -6.26 -3.29
N GLU A 17 -22.05 -6.96 -2.23
CA GLU A 17 -21.28 -8.02 -1.57
C GLU A 17 -21.07 -9.28 -2.46
N SER A 18 -21.33 -9.21 -3.76
CA SER A 18 -21.20 -10.38 -4.65
C SER A 18 -19.76 -10.74 -5.03
N ILE A 19 -18.77 -10.09 -4.43
CA ILE A 19 -17.35 -10.24 -4.77
C ILE A 19 -16.69 -11.18 -3.77
N THR A 20 -15.93 -12.14 -4.31
CA THR A 20 -15.28 -13.23 -3.58
C THR A 20 -13.97 -12.83 -2.90
N SER A 21 -13.71 -11.53 -2.75
CA SER A 21 -12.48 -11.05 -2.11
C SER A 21 -12.66 -11.04 -0.59
N ASN A 22 -11.70 -11.63 0.11
CA ASN A 22 -11.66 -11.61 1.58
C ASN A 22 -11.39 -10.19 2.14
N SER A 23 -10.98 -9.23 1.31
CA SER A 23 -10.77 -7.83 1.71
C SER A 23 -11.98 -6.93 1.47
N ALA A 24 -13.05 -7.44 0.83
CA ALA A 24 -14.23 -6.64 0.54
C ALA A 24 -14.92 -6.17 1.83
N THR A 25 -15.18 -4.87 1.93
CA THR A 25 -15.90 -4.26 3.05
C THR A 25 -16.87 -3.20 2.54
N CYS A 26 -18.14 -3.29 2.95
CA CYS A 26 -19.10 -2.25 2.61
C CYS A 26 -18.91 -1.01 3.50
N PRO A 27 -18.76 0.19 2.92
CA PRO A 27 -18.71 1.42 3.69
C PRO A 27 -20.05 1.66 4.41
N THR A 28 -19.97 2.02 5.68
CA THR A 28 -21.15 2.30 6.53
C THR A 28 -21.56 3.76 6.55
N ASN A 29 -20.69 4.65 6.04
CA ASN A 29 -20.90 6.08 5.91
C ASN A 29 -20.34 6.53 4.55
N GLY A 30 -20.84 7.65 4.05
CA GLY A 30 -20.34 8.23 2.81
C GLY A 30 -20.56 9.73 2.76
N TYR A 31 -20.02 10.34 1.71
CA TYR A 31 -20.07 11.77 1.45
C TYR A 31 -21.41 12.15 0.81
N ASP A 32 -22.16 13.04 1.48
CA ASP A 32 -23.36 13.67 0.92
C ASP A 32 -22.95 14.88 0.06
N TRP A 33 -22.55 14.58 -1.17
CA TRP A 33 -22.11 15.57 -2.13
C TRP A 33 -23.24 16.53 -2.56
N GLU A 34 -24.52 16.17 -2.40
CA GLU A 34 -25.67 17.05 -2.69
C GLU A 34 -25.90 18.08 -1.58
N ALA A 35 -25.51 17.75 -0.34
CA ALA A 35 -25.59 18.68 0.79
C ALA A 35 -24.44 19.71 0.84
N SER A 36 -23.34 19.48 0.13
CA SER A 36 -22.22 20.44 0.06
C SER A 36 -22.56 21.60 -0.88
N THR A 37 -22.48 22.81 -0.35
CA THR A 37 -22.71 24.04 -1.14
C THR A 37 -21.52 24.42 -2.02
N THR A 38 -20.37 23.78 -1.84
CA THR A 38 -19.13 24.04 -2.59
C THR A 38 -18.76 22.91 -3.54
N PHE A 39 -19.47 21.78 -3.51
CA PHE A 39 -19.22 20.67 -4.41
C PHE A 39 -19.55 21.03 -5.86
N ILE A 40 -18.60 20.81 -6.75
CA ILE A 40 -18.78 20.93 -8.19
C ILE A 40 -18.63 19.55 -8.81
N ARG A 41 -19.75 18.97 -9.25
CA ARG A 41 -19.76 17.67 -9.92
C ARG A 41 -19.13 17.77 -11.32
N SER A 42 -18.23 16.84 -11.64
CA SER A 42 -17.74 16.62 -13.00
C SER A 42 -18.60 15.58 -13.73
N PRO A 43 -18.82 15.69 -15.05
CA PRO A 43 -19.43 14.63 -15.84
C PRO A 43 -18.47 13.45 -16.12
N VAL A 44 -17.19 13.57 -15.75
CA VAL A 44 -16.17 12.53 -15.96
C VAL A 44 -16.45 11.34 -15.04
N PHE A 45 -16.53 10.16 -15.64
CA PHE A 45 -16.72 8.89 -14.95
C PHE A 45 -15.44 8.52 -14.19
N PHE A 46 -15.60 7.92 -13.00
CA PHE A 46 -14.50 7.39 -12.22
C PHE A 46 -14.66 5.88 -12.11
N GLU A 47 -13.57 5.13 -12.31
CA GLU A 47 -13.49 3.71 -12.02
C GLU A 47 -12.05 3.30 -11.68
N THR A 48 -11.88 2.51 -10.62
CA THR A 48 -10.58 2.00 -10.18
C THR A 48 -10.69 0.53 -9.79
N PHE A 49 -9.58 -0.20 -10.00
CA PHE A 49 -9.40 -1.61 -9.68
C PHE A 49 -8.15 -1.77 -8.81
N TYR A 50 -8.25 -2.55 -7.74
CA TYR A 50 -7.15 -2.84 -6.83
C TYR A 50 -6.65 -4.27 -7.00
N GLY A 51 -5.40 -4.52 -6.58
CA GLY A 51 -4.75 -5.83 -6.70
C GLY A 51 -5.41 -6.93 -5.84
N ASP A 52 -6.26 -6.57 -4.89
CA ASP A 52 -7.07 -7.50 -4.10
C ASP A 52 -8.46 -7.77 -4.72
N ASN A 53 -8.65 -7.37 -5.98
CA ASN A 53 -9.88 -7.45 -6.77
C ASN A 53 -11.03 -6.58 -6.27
N THR A 54 -10.80 -5.69 -5.30
CA THR A 54 -11.81 -4.67 -4.96
C THR A 54 -11.87 -3.60 -6.05
N THR A 55 -13.06 -3.01 -6.21
CA THR A 55 -13.35 -2.05 -7.28
C THR A 55 -14.18 -0.89 -6.74
N SER A 56 -14.06 0.26 -7.37
CA SER A 56 -14.90 1.42 -7.03
C SER A 56 -15.19 2.24 -8.27
N SER A 57 -16.45 2.66 -8.44
CA SER A 57 -16.86 3.47 -9.57
C SER A 57 -17.92 4.52 -9.22
N GLY A 58 -17.92 5.60 -10.00
CA GLY A 58 -18.76 6.76 -9.76
C GLY A 58 -18.39 7.91 -10.68
N PHE A 59 -18.12 9.07 -10.11
CA PHE A 59 -17.80 10.28 -10.88
C PHE A 59 -16.78 11.16 -10.15
N PHE A 60 -16.00 11.91 -10.91
CA PHE A 60 -15.15 12.95 -10.33
C PHE A 60 -15.95 14.18 -9.91
N GLY A 61 -15.40 14.92 -8.97
CA GLY A 61 -15.87 16.23 -8.59
C GLY A 61 -14.76 17.04 -7.95
N GLN A 62 -15.12 18.23 -7.51
CA GLN A 62 -14.22 19.14 -6.84
C GLN A 62 -14.89 19.71 -5.60
N ASP A 63 -14.15 19.76 -4.49
CA ASP A 63 -14.60 20.40 -3.25
C ASP A 63 -13.41 20.77 -2.36
N THR A 64 -13.71 21.32 -1.19
CA THR A 64 -12.73 21.53 -0.12
C THR A 64 -12.51 20.24 0.65
N VAL A 65 -11.26 19.76 0.67
CA VAL A 65 -10.83 18.64 1.52
C VAL A 65 -10.15 19.20 2.76
N TRP A 66 -10.58 18.75 3.93
CA TRP A 66 -9.99 19.14 5.21
C TRP A 66 -9.08 18.04 5.74
N ILE A 67 -7.84 18.39 6.09
CA ILE A 67 -6.94 17.53 6.86
C ILE A 67 -6.60 18.25 8.16
N GLY A 68 -7.12 17.73 9.27
CA GLY A 68 -7.06 18.44 10.55
C GLY A 68 -7.79 19.78 10.45
N ASP A 69 -7.06 20.86 10.66
CA ASP A 69 -7.52 22.24 10.57
C ASP A 69 -7.13 22.95 9.26
N VAL A 70 -6.48 22.23 8.33
CA VAL A 70 -6.07 22.75 7.02
C VAL A 70 -7.12 22.47 5.97
N ALA A 71 -7.60 23.52 5.31
CA ALA A 71 -8.49 23.43 4.16
C ALA A 71 -7.69 23.42 2.85
N VAL A 72 -7.97 22.44 1.98
CA VAL A 72 -7.43 22.34 0.63
C VAL A 72 -8.57 22.54 -0.35
N ASN A 73 -8.76 23.80 -0.76
CA ASN A 73 -9.87 24.20 -1.62
C ASN A 73 -9.69 23.64 -3.03
N ASP A 74 -10.80 23.46 -3.75
CA ASP A 74 -10.79 23.09 -5.16
C ASP A 74 -9.98 21.79 -5.42
N THR A 75 -10.04 20.84 -4.49
CA THR A 75 -9.39 19.53 -4.61
C THR A 75 -10.23 18.62 -5.49
N ILE A 76 -9.61 18.01 -6.51
CA ILE A 76 -10.25 17.01 -7.35
C ILE A 76 -10.22 15.66 -6.61
N PHE A 77 -11.37 15.00 -6.52
CA PHE A 77 -11.51 13.64 -5.99
C PHE A 77 -12.74 12.98 -6.59
N ALA A 78 -12.85 11.66 -6.44
CA ALA A 78 -14.02 10.93 -6.92
C ALA A 78 -15.02 10.60 -5.81
N VAL A 79 -16.29 10.54 -6.20
CA VAL A 79 -17.40 10.08 -5.36
C VAL A 79 -17.89 8.76 -5.93
N ALA A 80 -17.68 7.67 -5.20
CA ALA A 80 -18.02 6.33 -5.64
C ALA A 80 -19.48 6.00 -5.31
N ASN A 81 -20.29 5.76 -6.34
CA ASN A 81 -21.66 5.27 -6.19
C ASN A 81 -21.70 3.75 -6.01
N HIS A 82 -20.66 3.06 -6.47
CA HIS A 82 -20.50 1.62 -6.32
C HIS A 82 -19.11 1.33 -5.78
N THR A 83 -19.00 0.50 -4.75
CA THR A 83 -17.73 0.06 -4.19
C THR A 83 -17.93 -1.15 -3.29
N ASP A 84 -16.91 -1.98 -3.19
CA ASP A 84 -16.76 -3.06 -2.22
C ASP A 84 -15.58 -2.80 -1.27
N SER A 85 -15.12 -1.55 -1.16
CA SER A 85 -14.02 -1.14 -0.28
C SER A 85 -14.29 0.20 0.43
N GLY A 86 -13.42 0.54 1.38
CA GLY A 86 -13.41 1.86 2.00
C GLY A 86 -12.77 2.92 1.11
N GLY A 87 -13.17 4.19 1.30
CA GLY A 87 -12.57 5.32 0.59
C GLY A 87 -11.04 5.34 0.70
N THR A 88 -10.37 5.73 -0.38
CA THR A 88 -8.91 5.71 -0.47
C THR A 88 -8.36 7.11 -0.74
N MET A 89 -7.29 7.48 -0.03
CA MET A 89 -6.47 8.64 -0.35
C MET A 89 -5.21 8.17 -1.05
N GLY A 90 -5.26 8.08 -2.37
CA GLY A 90 -4.09 7.86 -3.21
C GLY A 90 -3.10 9.01 -3.04
N ILE A 91 -1.84 8.67 -2.76
CA ILE A 91 -0.75 9.64 -2.55
C ILE A 91 0.48 9.29 -3.40
N GLY A 92 0.33 8.39 -4.37
CA GLY A 92 1.37 8.04 -5.33
C GLY A 92 1.60 9.13 -6.38
N LEU A 93 2.42 8.79 -7.38
CA LEU A 93 2.69 9.67 -8.51
C LEU A 93 1.45 9.82 -9.40
N PRO A 94 1.19 10.99 -10.01
CA PRO A 94 0.01 11.21 -10.87
C PRO A 94 -0.17 10.19 -12.00
N GLN A 95 0.90 9.55 -12.45
CA GLN A 95 0.87 8.47 -13.44
C GLN A 95 0.14 7.20 -12.96
N LEU A 96 -0.20 7.10 -11.68
CA LEU A 96 -1.06 6.05 -11.12
C LEU A 96 -2.52 6.46 -10.95
N GLU A 97 -2.92 7.63 -11.47
CA GLU A 97 -4.33 8.03 -11.48
C GLU A 97 -5.13 7.08 -12.39
N ALA A 98 -6.29 6.63 -11.91
CA ALA A 98 -7.11 5.64 -12.59
C ALA A 98 -7.56 6.11 -13.97
N ASP A 99 -7.90 7.40 -14.10
CA ASP A 99 -8.26 8.01 -15.39
C ASP A 99 -7.11 8.05 -16.39
N TYR A 100 -5.88 8.25 -15.90
CA TYR A 100 -4.68 8.18 -16.74
C TYR A 100 -4.43 6.75 -17.21
N ILE A 101 -4.49 5.77 -16.30
CA ILE A 101 -4.21 4.35 -16.60
C ILE A 101 -5.30 3.73 -17.48
N PHE A 102 -6.57 3.84 -17.10
CA PHE A 102 -7.65 3.05 -17.69
C PHE A 102 -8.39 3.78 -18.82
N PHE A 103 -8.36 5.12 -18.83
CA PHE A 103 -9.12 5.94 -19.77
C PHE A 103 -8.24 6.84 -20.66
N ASN A 104 -6.92 6.72 -20.58
CA ASN A 104 -5.94 7.48 -21.37
C ASN A 104 -6.17 9.02 -21.28
N ALA A 105 -6.58 9.47 -20.09
CA ALA A 105 -6.77 10.88 -19.79
C ALA A 105 -5.43 11.58 -19.51
N SER A 106 -5.46 12.90 -19.33
CA SER A 106 -4.33 13.62 -18.76
C SER A 106 -4.37 13.54 -17.24
N THR A 107 -3.20 13.53 -16.60
CA THR A 107 -3.12 13.57 -15.13
C THR A 107 -3.64 14.90 -14.58
N TYR A 108 -4.06 14.90 -13.32
CA TYR A 108 -4.46 16.10 -12.59
C TYR A 108 -3.55 16.34 -11.37
N PRO A 109 -3.65 17.50 -10.69
CA PRO A 109 -2.98 17.68 -9.40
C PRO A 109 -3.66 16.83 -8.33
N ASN A 110 -3.28 15.55 -8.21
CA ASN A 110 -3.70 14.72 -7.09
C ASN A 110 -3.29 15.33 -5.74
N PHE A 111 -3.78 14.76 -4.64
CA PHE A 111 -3.77 15.43 -3.35
C PHE A 111 -2.38 15.97 -2.91
N PRO A 112 -1.27 15.21 -2.96
CA PRO A 112 0.05 15.75 -2.64
C PRO A 112 0.53 16.88 -3.57
N GLN A 113 0.22 16.81 -4.87
CA GLN A 113 0.55 17.86 -5.83
C GLN A 113 -0.26 19.13 -5.56
N LYS A 114 -1.55 18.97 -5.23
CA LYS A 114 -2.46 20.06 -4.87
C LYS A 114 -1.97 20.83 -3.64
N LEU A 115 -1.50 20.13 -2.60
CA LEU A 115 -0.89 20.78 -1.42
C LEU A 115 0.28 21.69 -1.81
N LYS A 116 1.16 21.26 -2.71
CA LYS A 116 2.27 22.08 -3.17
C LYS A 116 1.81 23.23 -4.05
N MET A 117 0.87 22.97 -4.96
CA MET A 117 0.30 23.99 -5.86
C MET A 117 -0.35 25.13 -5.09
N ASP A 118 -1.02 24.81 -3.97
CA ASP A 118 -1.65 25.79 -3.09
C ASP A 118 -0.66 26.47 -2.11
N GLY A 119 0.62 26.09 -2.15
CA GLY A 119 1.66 26.64 -1.28
C GLY A 119 1.57 26.18 0.18
N ILE A 120 0.83 25.09 0.46
CA ILE A 120 0.71 24.50 1.81
C ILE A 120 1.99 23.74 2.18
N ILE A 121 2.64 23.12 1.20
CA ILE A 121 3.94 22.44 1.36
C ILE A 121 4.94 22.93 0.30
N ASP A 122 6.23 23.02 0.66
CA ASP A 122 7.29 23.45 -0.26
C ASP A 122 7.70 22.37 -1.27
N ARG A 123 7.56 21.09 -0.88
CA ARG A 123 7.99 19.91 -1.65
C ARG A 123 6.93 18.84 -1.57
N VAL A 124 6.70 18.12 -2.69
CA VAL A 124 5.83 16.94 -2.71
C VAL A 124 6.59 15.76 -2.12
N ILE A 125 6.65 15.74 -0.80
CA ILE A 125 7.19 14.65 0.00
C ILE A 125 6.19 14.34 1.09
N TYR A 126 6.24 13.13 1.61
CA TYR A 126 5.51 12.76 2.81
C TYR A 126 6.30 11.72 3.61
N SER A 127 6.09 11.70 4.92
CA SER A 127 6.60 10.64 5.80
C SER A 127 5.44 9.88 6.41
N VAL A 128 5.55 8.57 6.47
CA VAL A 128 4.54 7.67 7.04
C VAL A 128 5.17 6.94 8.21
N LEU A 129 4.49 6.96 9.35
CA LEU A 129 4.75 6.09 10.49
C LEU A 129 3.53 5.19 10.69
N LEU A 130 3.72 3.88 10.59
CA LEU A 130 2.69 2.90 10.89
C LEU A 130 2.96 2.24 12.25
N ASP A 131 1.95 2.20 13.11
CA ASP A 131 1.98 1.49 14.39
C ASP A 131 0.76 0.54 14.45
N GLU A 132 0.84 -0.51 15.26
CA GLU A 132 -0.32 -1.39 15.54
C GLU A 132 -1.49 -0.60 16.14
N LYS A 133 -1.18 0.42 16.95
CA LYS A 133 -2.16 1.35 17.51
C LYS A 133 -2.29 2.53 16.56
N LYS A 134 -3.41 2.62 15.85
CA LYS A 134 -3.75 3.73 14.93
C LYS A 134 -3.51 5.13 15.53
N SER A 135 -3.69 5.32 16.84
CA SER A 135 -3.45 6.59 17.53
C SER A 135 -1.99 7.02 17.62
N LYS A 136 -1.05 6.13 17.28
CA LYS A 136 0.39 6.40 17.22
C LYS A 136 0.91 6.50 15.79
N SER A 137 0.14 6.04 14.80
CA SER A 137 0.47 6.21 13.39
C SER A 137 0.37 7.68 12.99
N SER A 138 1.16 8.10 12.00
CA SER A 138 1.12 9.47 11.48
C SER A 138 1.45 9.51 9.99
N LEU A 139 0.85 10.48 9.30
CA LEU A 139 1.17 10.86 7.93
C LEU A 139 1.46 12.36 7.94
N LEU A 140 2.65 12.75 7.52
CA LEU A 140 3.05 14.15 7.40
C LEU A 140 3.28 14.47 5.93
N PHE A 141 2.69 15.55 5.44
CA PHE A 141 2.98 16.09 4.12
C PHE A 141 4.01 17.21 4.22
N GLY A 142 5.00 17.22 3.34
CA GLY A 142 6.05 18.24 3.27
C GLY A 142 7.07 18.20 4.41
N ALA A 143 7.00 17.20 5.31
CA ALA A 143 7.80 17.16 6.54
C ALA A 143 8.27 15.74 6.88
N VAL A 144 9.25 15.67 7.77
CA VAL A 144 9.77 14.45 8.39
C VAL A 144 9.94 14.72 9.88
N ASP A 145 9.44 13.82 10.72
CA ASP A 145 9.66 13.90 12.17
C ASP A 145 10.89 13.07 12.56
N HIS A 146 11.98 13.77 12.86
CA HIS A 146 13.27 13.15 13.24
C HIS A 146 13.26 12.47 14.61
N GLU A 147 12.21 12.64 15.42
CA GLU A 147 12.04 11.90 16.68
C GLU A 147 11.43 10.50 16.47
N LYS A 148 10.96 10.18 15.25
CA LYS A 148 10.25 8.92 14.95
C LYS A 148 11.13 7.80 14.39
N TYR A 149 12.41 8.06 14.16
CA TYR A 149 13.35 7.06 13.67
C TYR A 149 14.70 7.16 14.41
N THR A 150 15.53 6.13 14.26
CA THR A 150 16.88 6.11 14.82
C THR A 150 17.93 6.11 13.69
N GLY A 151 19.11 6.66 13.96
CA GLY A 151 20.16 6.75 12.95
C GLY A 151 19.89 7.85 11.92
N GLU A 152 20.28 7.60 10.67
CA GLU A 152 20.13 8.52 9.54
C GLU A 152 19.23 7.89 8.46
N LEU A 153 18.49 8.73 7.72
CA LEU A 153 17.68 8.27 6.60
C LEU A 153 18.56 7.90 5.42
N LEU A 154 18.36 6.70 4.87
CA LEU A 154 18.95 6.29 3.60
C LEU A 154 18.07 6.77 2.45
N THR A 155 18.67 7.48 1.50
CA THR A 155 17.98 7.86 0.25
C THR A 155 18.22 6.79 -0.81
N LEU A 156 17.15 6.18 -1.28
CA LEU A 156 17.18 5.19 -2.35
C LEU A 156 16.69 5.83 -3.67
N PRO A 157 17.40 5.66 -4.78
CA PRO A 157 16.94 6.16 -6.07
C PRO A 157 15.75 5.33 -6.55
N VAL A 158 14.71 6.01 -7.05
CA VAL A 158 13.64 5.36 -7.81
C VAL A 158 14.24 4.81 -9.11
N LEU A 159 13.86 3.58 -9.46
CA LEU A 159 14.24 2.92 -10.69
C LEU A 159 13.71 3.72 -11.89
N SER A 160 14.56 3.95 -12.89
CA SER A 160 14.20 4.70 -14.10
C SER A 160 13.52 3.84 -15.17
N ASP A 161 13.08 2.64 -14.82
CA ASP A 161 12.37 1.75 -15.73
C ASP A 161 10.92 2.24 -15.86
N PRO A 162 10.46 2.61 -17.07
CA PRO A 162 9.10 3.12 -17.28
C PRO A 162 7.97 2.18 -16.82
N GLU A 163 8.24 0.88 -16.67
CA GLU A 163 7.24 -0.09 -16.22
C GLU A 163 6.95 -0.02 -14.70
N VAL A 164 7.88 0.56 -13.92
CA VAL A 164 7.81 0.56 -12.44
C VAL A 164 8.11 1.93 -11.80
N GLU A 165 8.61 2.91 -12.55
CA GLU A 165 8.95 4.25 -12.04
C GLU A 165 7.75 4.94 -11.38
N SER A 166 6.55 4.79 -11.96
CA SER A 166 5.31 5.38 -11.44
C SER A 166 4.92 4.84 -10.06
N ASN A 167 5.33 3.61 -9.72
CA ASN A 167 5.17 2.99 -8.40
C ASN A 167 6.20 3.46 -7.37
N MET A 168 7.12 4.36 -7.75
CA MET A 168 8.29 4.74 -6.95
C MET A 168 9.12 3.51 -6.55
N ALA A 169 9.23 2.55 -7.48
CA ALA A 169 9.96 1.32 -7.24
C ALA A 169 11.45 1.60 -7.01
N ILE A 170 12.07 0.82 -6.14
CA ILE A 170 13.47 0.90 -5.73
C ILE A 170 14.15 -0.47 -5.89
N GLU A 171 15.46 -0.46 -5.81
CA GLU A 171 16.27 -1.69 -5.80
C GLU A 171 16.43 -2.22 -4.37
N LEU A 172 16.20 -3.53 -4.20
CA LEU A 172 16.54 -4.32 -3.03
C LEU A 172 17.78 -5.17 -3.34
N ASP A 173 18.73 -5.26 -2.41
CA ASP A 173 19.96 -6.05 -2.61
C ASP A 173 19.82 -7.51 -2.15
N SER A 174 19.19 -7.75 -1.00
CA SER A 174 19.08 -9.12 -0.46
C SER A 174 18.00 -9.28 0.60
N ILE A 175 17.53 -10.52 0.75
CA ILE A 175 16.71 -10.99 1.86
C ILE A 175 17.45 -12.18 2.49
N VAL A 176 17.67 -12.09 3.79
CA VAL A 176 18.23 -13.18 4.61
C VAL A 176 17.21 -13.53 5.67
N LEU A 177 16.97 -14.81 5.90
CA LEU A 177 16.23 -15.30 7.05
C LEU A 177 17.22 -15.52 8.20
N ASP A 178 17.02 -14.81 9.30
CA ASP A 178 17.64 -15.12 10.59
C ASP A 178 16.64 -15.93 11.41
N ASN A 179 16.97 -17.19 11.69
CA ASN A 179 16.11 -18.08 12.47
C ASN A 179 16.52 -18.21 13.95
N GLY A 180 17.38 -17.32 14.44
CA GLY A 180 17.91 -17.32 15.80
C GLY A 180 19.11 -18.26 16.02
N GLU A 181 19.37 -19.19 15.09
CA GLU A 181 20.55 -20.07 15.12
C GLU A 181 21.53 -19.75 13.98
N THR A 182 21.00 -19.57 12.76
CA THR A 182 21.78 -19.36 11.55
C THR A 182 21.07 -18.41 10.59
N ASN A 183 21.88 -17.73 9.77
CA ASN A 183 21.37 -16.91 8.68
C ASN A 183 21.37 -17.72 7.38
N SER A 184 20.23 -17.77 6.70
CA SER A 184 20.09 -18.36 5.37
C SER A 184 19.69 -17.31 4.34
N THR A 185 20.39 -17.30 3.21
CA THR A 185 20.07 -16.40 2.10
C THR A 185 18.79 -16.88 1.41
N ILE A 186 17.77 -16.03 1.38
CA ILE A 186 16.52 -16.25 0.64
C ILE A 186 16.61 -15.62 -0.74
N LEU A 187 17.15 -14.40 -0.82
CA LEU A 187 17.38 -13.66 -2.05
C LEU A 187 18.75 -12.97 -1.98
N SER A 188 19.55 -13.08 -3.03
CA SER A 188 20.86 -12.40 -3.14
C SER A 188 21.07 -11.68 -4.48
N GLN A 189 20.07 -11.74 -5.35
CA GLN A 189 20.03 -10.98 -6.58
C GLN A 189 19.29 -9.68 -6.35
N LYS A 190 19.71 -8.64 -7.07
CA LYS A 190 19.02 -7.36 -7.08
C LYS A 190 17.62 -7.54 -7.64
N SER A 191 16.65 -6.98 -6.95
CA SER A 191 15.23 -7.07 -7.31
C SER A 191 14.53 -5.74 -7.10
N SER A 192 13.46 -5.52 -7.86
CA SER A 192 12.62 -4.33 -7.80
C SER A 192 11.51 -4.50 -6.76
N LEU A 193 11.23 -3.44 -6.00
CA LEU A 193 10.06 -3.40 -5.12
C LEU A 193 9.55 -1.99 -4.92
N PHE A 194 8.31 -1.87 -4.45
CA PHE A 194 7.82 -0.61 -3.91
C PHE A 194 7.15 -0.81 -2.54
N PHE A 195 7.04 0.30 -1.81
CA PHE A 195 6.40 0.34 -0.50
C PHE A 195 4.93 0.71 -0.66
N ASP A 196 4.03 -0.15 -0.16
CA ASP A 196 2.59 0.11 -0.25
C ASP A 196 1.88 0.16 1.10
N THR A 197 1.56 1.36 1.54
CA THR A 197 0.71 1.60 2.71
C THR A 197 -0.75 1.18 2.51
N GLY A 198 -1.17 0.84 1.29
CA GLY A 198 -2.49 0.25 1.01
C GLY A 198 -2.53 -1.27 1.24
N SER A 199 -1.36 -1.92 1.27
CA SER A 199 -1.23 -3.37 1.41
C SER A 199 -0.98 -3.77 2.87
N THR A 200 -1.89 -4.56 3.45
CA THR A 200 -1.72 -5.09 4.82
C THR A 200 -0.54 -6.06 4.89
N ALA A 201 -0.47 -7.01 3.97
CA ALA A 201 0.61 -7.98 3.86
C ALA A 201 1.56 -7.60 2.71
N SER A 202 2.85 -7.87 2.89
CA SER A 202 3.83 -7.85 1.80
C SER A 202 3.56 -8.97 0.79
N SER A 203 3.92 -8.72 -0.47
CA SER A 203 3.80 -9.66 -1.58
C SER A 203 5.19 -10.10 -2.05
N PHE A 204 5.41 -11.41 -2.10
CA PHE A 204 6.67 -12.02 -2.55
C PHE A 204 6.41 -13.05 -3.65
N SER A 205 7.43 -13.41 -4.41
CA SER A 205 7.33 -14.51 -5.37
C SER A 205 7.09 -15.85 -4.66
N SER A 206 6.43 -16.77 -5.38
CA SER A 206 6.25 -18.14 -4.91
C SER A 206 7.57 -18.82 -4.52
N GLU A 207 8.67 -18.49 -5.19
CA GLU A 207 10.02 -18.98 -4.87
C GLU A 207 10.50 -18.54 -3.48
N ILE A 208 10.32 -17.25 -3.14
CA ILE A 208 10.66 -16.72 -1.82
C ILE A 208 9.78 -17.35 -0.75
N LEU A 209 8.47 -17.44 -0.99
CA LEU A 209 7.51 -18.02 -0.02
C LEU A 209 7.78 -19.52 0.23
N ASN A 210 8.11 -20.27 -0.82
CA ASN A 210 8.52 -21.67 -0.71
C ASN A 210 9.80 -21.80 0.13
N ALA A 211 10.83 -20.99 -0.16
CA ALA A 211 12.08 -21.02 0.58
C ALA A 211 11.88 -20.69 2.06
N LEU A 212 11.06 -19.67 2.38
CA LEU A 212 10.71 -19.34 3.76
C LEU A 212 9.97 -20.49 4.45
N SER A 213 8.96 -21.08 3.79
CA SER A 213 8.21 -22.22 4.32
C SER A 213 9.13 -23.38 4.69
N GLU A 214 10.02 -23.79 3.78
CA GLU A 214 10.96 -24.88 4.00
C GLU A 214 11.96 -24.59 5.13
N GLN A 215 12.57 -23.40 5.13
CA GLN A 215 13.56 -23.01 6.14
C GLN A 215 12.95 -22.82 7.53
N LEU A 216 11.66 -22.53 7.61
CA LEU A 216 10.89 -22.44 8.85
C LEU A 216 10.27 -23.79 9.27
N GLY A 217 10.81 -24.91 8.78
CA GLY A 217 10.38 -26.27 9.17
C GLY A 217 8.98 -26.62 8.68
N GLY A 218 8.53 -25.94 7.64
CA GLY A 218 7.20 -26.00 7.08
C GLY A 218 7.06 -26.87 5.84
N LYS A 219 5.94 -26.69 5.14
CA LYS A 219 5.67 -27.31 3.84
C LYS A 219 4.63 -26.50 3.07
N VAL A 220 4.60 -26.71 1.77
CA VAL A 220 3.64 -26.08 0.87
C VAL A 220 2.53 -27.07 0.56
N ALA A 221 1.27 -26.64 0.64
CA ALA A 221 0.12 -27.45 0.21
C ALA A 221 -1.01 -26.57 -0.35
N GLY A 222 -1.30 -26.73 -1.65
CA GLY A 222 -2.13 -25.77 -2.38
C GLY A 222 -1.45 -24.40 -2.36
N ASP A 223 -2.21 -23.36 -2.06
CA ASP A 223 -1.72 -21.97 -1.98
C ASP A 223 -1.23 -21.59 -0.56
N ASN A 224 -1.16 -22.56 0.36
CA ASN A 224 -0.76 -22.33 1.73
C ASN A 224 0.70 -22.73 1.99
N TYR A 225 1.45 -21.80 2.59
CA TYR A 225 2.84 -21.94 2.99
C TYR A 225 2.91 -22.19 4.51
N TYR A 226 2.78 -23.45 4.93
CA TYR A 226 2.80 -23.81 6.35
C TYR A 226 4.20 -23.61 6.94
N VAL A 227 4.27 -23.33 8.24
CA VAL A 227 5.52 -23.15 9.00
C VAL A 227 5.44 -23.75 10.41
N ASN A 228 6.58 -23.93 11.06
CA ASN A 228 6.64 -24.15 12.49
C ASN A 228 6.44 -22.81 13.22
N GLY A 229 5.33 -22.67 13.96
CA GLY A 229 4.98 -21.41 14.62
C GLY A 229 5.99 -20.91 15.66
N THR A 230 6.65 -21.82 16.40
CA THR A 230 7.70 -21.44 17.36
C THR A 230 8.91 -20.88 16.64
N LEU A 231 9.41 -21.61 15.63
CA LEU A 231 10.55 -21.16 14.84
C LEU A 231 10.24 -19.84 14.13
N ALA A 232 9.07 -19.71 13.50
CA ALA A 232 8.64 -18.48 12.84
C ALA A 232 8.56 -17.30 13.81
N SER A 233 8.05 -17.50 15.03
CA SER A 233 7.96 -16.44 16.05
C SER A 233 9.31 -15.95 16.59
N GLU A 234 10.34 -16.78 16.47
CA GLU A 234 11.71 -16.47 16.89
C GLU A 234 12.60 -16.02 15.72
N SER A 235 12.06 -16.03 14.50
CA SER A 235 12.76 -15.68 13.27
C SER A 235 12.42 -14.27 12.77
N ALA A 236 13.28 -13.72 11.92
CA ALA A 236 13.05 -12.47 11.22
C ALA A 236 13.68 -12.46 9.82
N LEU A 237 13.12 -11.65 8.93
CA LEU A 237 13.74 -11.26 7.66
C LEU A 237 14.68 -10.09 7.89
N LEU A 238 15.91 -10.23 7.43
CA LEU A 238 16.89 -9.17 7.29
C LEU A 238 16.85 -8.68 5.84
N ILE A 239 16.18 -7.56 5.61
CA ILE A 239 15.96 -6.98 4.29
C ILE A 239 16.93 -5.84 4.08
N THR A 240 17.81 -5.96 3.08
CA THR A 240 18.94 -5.04 2.89
C THR A 240 18.80 -4.16 1.66
N PHE A 241 18.95 -2.85 1.87
CA PHE A 241 19.03 -1.81 0.86
C PHE A 241 20.38 -1.10 0.99
N GLN A 242 21.28 -1.27 0.03
CA GLN A 242 22.65 -0.79 0.08
C GLN A 242 23.37 -1.22 1.37
N ASN A 243 23.61 -0.26 2.29
CA ASN A 243 24.27 -0.49 3.57
C ASN A 243 23.31 -0.51 4.77
N LEU A 244 22.00 -0.41 4.54
CA LEU A 244 20.97 -0.46 5.57
C LEU A 244 20.24 -1.79 5.53
N THR A 245 20.24 -2.50 6.66
CA THR A 245 19.46 -3.73 6.85
C THR A 245 18.35 -3.46 7.84
N ILE A 246 17.11 -3.69 7.44
CA ILE A 246 15.92 -3.62 8.29
C ILE A 246 15.53 -5.04 8.70
N LEU A 247 15.32 -5.23 10.01
CA LEU A 247 14.78 -6.45 10.56
C LEU A 247 13.25 -6.38 10.54
N SER A 248 12.61 -7.36 9.90
CA SER A 248 11.16 -7.52 9.85
C SER A 248 10.78 -8.88 10.44
N PRO A 249 9.96 -8.95 11.50
CA PRO A 249 9.46 -10.21 12.01
C PRO A 249 8.74 -11.03 10.93
N ILE A 250 8.74 -12.36 11.06
CA ILE A 250 7.95 -13.23 10.18
C ILE A 250 6.47 -13.04 10.49
N ASP A 251 5.68 -12.74 9.46
CA ASP A 251 4.24 -12.61 9.56
C ASP A 251 3.56 -13.94 9.23
N PHE A 252 2.75 -14.45 10.14
CA PHE A 252 2.04 -15.72 10.01
C PHE A 252 0.74 -15.71 10.81
N VAL A 253 -0.22 -16.52 10.38
CA VAL A 253 -1.52 -16.67 11.03
C VAL A 253 -1.79 -18.13 11.42
N THR A 254 -2.66 -18.33 12.39
CA THR A 254 -3.12 -19.67 12.80
C THR A 254 -4.39 -20.04 12.04
N THR A 255 -4.39 -21.20 11.40
CA THR A 255 -5.57 -21.75 10.71
C THR A 255 -6.58 -22.30 11.71
N GLU A 256 -7.82 -22.57 11.25
CA GLU A 256 -8.87 -23.18 12.09
C GLU A 256 -8.44 -24.53 12.69
N ASP A 257 -7.62 -25.29 11.97
CA ASP A 257 -7.08 -26.58 12.40
C ASP A 257 -5.85 -26.44 13.33
N GLY A 258 -5.49 -25.22 13.74
CA GLY A 258 -4.38 -24.95 14.65
C GLY A 258 -3.00 -25.06 14.01
N GLN A 259 -2.91 -25.03 12.67
CA GLN A 259 -1.62 -24.95 11.96
C GLN A 259 -1.21 -23.50 11.76
N TYR A 260 0.05 -23.25 11.44
CA TYR A 260 0.56 -21.90 11.14
C TYR A 260 0.90 -21.78 9.67
N VAL A 261 0.49 -20.68 9.05
CA VAL A 261 0.75 -20.36 7.63
C VAL A 261 1.30 -18.95 7.50
N LEU A 262 2.25 -18.75 6.59
CA LEU A 262 2.78 -17.41 6.29
C LEU A 262 1.65 -16.47 5.84
N ASN A 263 1.68 -15.24 6.31
CA ASN A 263 0.69 -14.20 6.00
C ASN A 263 1.28 -13.19 5.01
N TYR A 264 1.62 -13.69 3.82
CA TYR A 264 2.14 -12.90 2.70
C TYR A 264 1.34 -13.24 1.45
N ASN A 265 1.21 -12.28 0.55
CA ASN A 265 0.59 -12.52 -0.75
C ASN A 265 1.62 -13.13 -1.71
N ASN A 266 1.16 -13.95 -2.64
CA ASN A 266 1.95 -14.31 -3.80
C ASN A 266 1.84 -13.19 -4.84
N ILE A 267 2.96 -12.58 -5.22
CA ILE A 267 2.96 -11.43 -6.13
C ILE A 267 2.48 -11.78 -7.54
N ASP A 268 2.65 -13.04 -7.95
CA ASP A 268 2.18 -13.54 -9.25
C ASP A 268 0.65 -13.41 -9.39
N ASP A 269 -0.08 -13.46 -8.27
CA ASP A 269 -1.55 -13.31 -8.24
C ASP A 269 -1.99 -11.84 -8.24
N VAL A 270 -1.10 -10.92 -7.84
CA VAL A 270 -1.39 -9.48 -7.73
C VAL A 270 -1.16 -8.76 -9.07
N GLY A 271 -0.41 -9.36 -9.99
CA GLY A 271 -0.15 -8.80 -11.32
C GLY A 271 0.70 -7.51 -11.29
N ALA A 272 1.55 -7.36 -10.28
CA ALA A 272 2.42 -6.20 -10.14
C ALA A 272 3.57 -6.23 -11.18
N SER A 273 4.02 -5.05 -11.61
CA SER A 273 5.18 -4.91 -12.51
C SER A 273 6.54 -5.04 -11.81
N THR A 274 6.54 -5.10 -10.47
CA THR A 274 7.75 -5.26 -9.64
C THR A 274 7.87 -6.67 -9.06
N ASP A 275 9.08 -7.05 -8.65
CA ASP A 275 9.34 -8.38 -8.06
C ASP A 275 8.72 -8.56 -6.66
N MET A 276 8.53 -7.46 -5.90
CA MET A 276 7.97 -7.48 -4.55
C MET A 276 7.14 -6.23 -4.22
N ILE A 277 6.21 -6.37 -3.26
CA ILE A 277 5.51 -5.25 -2.62
C ILE A 277 5.75 -5.36 -1.11
N LEU A 278 6.24 -4.31 -0.46
CA LEU A 278 6.39 -4.30 0.99
C LEU A 278 5.25 -3.51 1.65
N GLY A 279 4.40 -4.24 2.36
CA GLY A 279 3.18 -3.75 3.02
C GLY A 279 3.38 -3.43 4.51
N HIS A 280 2.28 -3.35 5.27
CA HIS A 280 2.31 -2.93 6.69
C HIS A 280 3.19 -3.80 7.56
N ASN A 281 3.20 -5.12 7.31
CA ASN A 281 4.00 -6.05 8.11
C ASN A 281 5.52 -5.76 8.03
N PHE A 282 6.00 -5.20 6.92
CA PHE A 282 7.34 -4.64 6.83
C PHE A 282 7.40 -3.19 7.32
N LEU A 283 6.50 -2.33 6.84
CA LEU A 283 6.55 -0.87 7.04
C LEU A 283 6.42 -0.41 8.49
N ARG A 284 5.94 -1.27 9.40
CA ARG A 284 5.94 -0.98 10.86
C ARG A 284 7.33 -1.12 11.49
N SER A 285 8.27 -1.75 10.79
CA SER A 285 9.64 -2.00 11.25
C SER A 285 10.67 -1.01 10.67
N ALA A 286 10.25 -0.16 9.74
CA ALA A 286 11.11 0.73 8.95
C ALA A 286 10.88 2.21 9.27
#